data_AF-A0A7D5M170-F1
#
_entry.id   AF-A0A7D5M170-F1
#
_cell.length_a   1.000
_cell.length_b   1.000
_cell.length_c   1.000
_cell.angle_alpha   90.00
_cell.angle_beta   90.00
_cell.angle_gamma   90.00
#
_symmetry.space_group_name_H-M   'P 1'
#
loop_
_entity.id
_entity.type
_entity.pdbx_description
1 polymer ?
#
loop_
_entity_poly.entity_id
_entity_poly.type
_entity_poly.pdbx_seq_one_letter_code
_entity_poly.pdbx_strand_id
1 'polypeptide(L)' 'MTKSISCSDAGKDCKWSATASTEEELMDKVTKHVIEEHKEIELNSKSIHSIKSLIKNI' A
#
# COMPACT_ATOMS: atom_id res chain seq x y z
N MET A 1 4.96 4.74 -16.67
CA MET A 1 4.06 3.70 -16.14
C MET A 1 3.66 4.14 -14.75
N THR A 2 2.36 4.20 -14.50
CA THR A 2 1.83 4.59 -13.21
C THR A 2 1.75 3.33 -12.35
N LYS A 3 2.03 3.45 -11.05
CA LYS A 3 1.92 2.35 -10.10
C LYS A 3 0.59 2.46 -9.35
N SER A 4 -0.03 1.33 -9.03
CA SER A 4 -1.29 1.27 -8.29
C SER A 4 -1.27 0.18 -7.23
N ILE A 5 -1.96 0.42 -6.12
CA ILE A 5 -2.22 -0.58 -5.08
C ILE A 5 -3.61 -0.34 -4.47
N SER A 6 -4.29 -1.42 -4.09
CA SER A 6 -5.51 -1.37 -3.30
C SER A 6 -5.41 -2.25 -2.05
N CYS A 7 -6.15 -1.91 -1.00
CA CYS A 7 -6.22 -2.74 0.20
C CYS A 7 -6.84 -4.11 -0.08
N SER A 8 -7.70 -4.20 -1.11
CA SER A 8 -8.22 -5.48 -1.61
C SER A 8 -7.12 -6.40 -2.15
N ASP A 9 -6.05 -5.85 -2.76
CA ASP A 9 -4.89 -6.64 -3.19
C ASP A 9 -4.14 -7.23 -1.99
N ALA A 10 -4.20 -6.57 -0.84
CA ALA A 10 -3.65 -7.05 0.43
C ALA A 10 -4.63 -7.94 1.23
N GLY A 11 -5.80 -8.28 0.66
CA GLY A 11 -6.81 -9.12 1.31
C GLY A 11 -7.52 -8.46 2.50
N LYS A 12 -7.48 -7.13 2.60
CA LYS A 12 -8.16 -6.38 3.66
C LYS A 12 -9.53 -5.91 3.17
N ASP A 13 -10.53 -5.95 4.06
CA ASP A 13 -11.86 -5.38 3.83
C ASP A 13 -11.81 -3.85 3.99
N CYS A 14 -11.06 -3.21 3.10
CA CYS A 14 -10.89 -1.77 3.03
C CYS A 14 -10.92 -1.34 1.56
N LYS A 15 -11.69 -0.29 1.26
CA LYS A 15 -11.90 0.19 -0.12
C LYS A 15 -10.82 1.17 -0.59
N TRP A 16 -9.81 1.41 0.23
CA TRP A 16 -8.75 2.34 -0.10
C TRP A 16 -7.89 1.83 -1.26
N SER A 17 -7.56 2.74 -2.17
CA SER A 17 -6.64 2.49 -3.26
C SER A 17 -5.90 3.77 -3.60
N ALA A 18 -4.70 3.63 -4.17
CA ALA A 18 -3.90 4.77 -4.59
C ALA A 18 -3.12 4.46 -5.86
N THR A 19 -2.78 5.53 -6.56
CA THR A 19 -1.85 5.51 -7.68
C THR A 19 -0.73 6.54 -7.47
N ALA A 20 0.44 6.30 -8.04
CA ALA A 20 1.57 7.23 -8.03
C ALA A 20 2.55 6.96 -9.19
N SER A 21 3.43 7.92 -9.47
CA SER A 21 4.43 7.78 -10.54
C SER A 21 5.58 6.87 -10.10
N THR A 22 5.93 6.91 -8.82
CA THR A 22 7.04 6.13 -8.24
C THR A 22 6.54 5.19 -7.14
N GLU A 23 7.34 4.17 -6.84
CA GLU A 23 7.04 3.25 -5.73
C GLU A 23 7.12 3.99 -4.39
N GLU A 24 8.08 4.89 -4.25
CA GLU A 24 8.28 5.69 -3.04
C GLU A 24 7.06 6.57 -2.72
N GLU A 25 6.54 7.31 -3.71
CA GLU A 25 5.32 8.10 -3.56
C GLU A 25 4.11 7.24 -3.20
N LEU A 26 4.02 6.04 -3.78
CA LEU A 26 2.92 5.12 -3.49
C LEU A 26 3.02 4.60 -2.05
N MET A 27 4.22 4.24 -1.61
CA MET A 27 4.49 3.72 -0.27
C MET A 27 4.29 4.79 0.81
N ASP A 28 4.55 6.06 0.55
CA ASP A 28 4.22 7.15 1.47
C ASP A 28 2.70 7.22 1.72
N LYS A 29 1.89 7.14 0.65
CA LYS A 29 0.43 7.10 0.75
C LYS A 29 -0.06 5.87 1.52
N VAL A 30 0.49 4.70 1.22
CA VAL A 30 0.13 3.45 1.92
C VAL A 30 0.49 3.55 3.41
N THR A 31 1.67 4.06 3.73
CA THR A 31 2.15 4.18 5.12
C THR A 31 1.21 5.08 5.93
N LYS A 32 0.85 6.26 5.38
CA LYS A 32 -0.12 7.16 6.02
C LYS A 32 -1.46 6.47 6.24
N HIS A 33 -2.00 5.82 5.21
CA HIS A 33 -3.27 5.12 5.30
C HIS A 33 -3.26 4.03 6.38
N VAL A 34 -2.21 3.21 6.44
CA VAL A 34 -2.09 2.14 7.43
C VAL A 34 -2.01 2.71 8.86
N ILE A 35 -1.25 3.78 9.08
CA ILE A 35 -1.13 4.41 10.41
C ILE A 35 -2.46 5.03 10.86
N GLU A 36 -3.26 5.56 9.94
CA GLU A 36 -4.53 6.21 10.27
C GLU A 36 -5.67 5.21 10.46
N GLU A 37 -5.85 4.28 9.53
CA GLU A 37 -7.03 3.40 9.44
C GLU A 37 -6.77 1.97 9.91
N HIS A 38 -5.52 1.52 9.91
CA HIS A 38 -5.13 0.15 10.23
C HIS A 38 -4.03 0.09 11.30
N LYS A 39 -4.24 0.79 12.42
CA LYS A 39 -3.30 0.91 13.55
C LYS A 39 -2.81 -0.41 14.15
N GLU A 40 -3.53 -1.51 13.90
CA GLU A 40 -3.18 -2.88 14.27
C GLU A 40 -2.08 -3.49 13.39
N ILE A 41 -1.85 -2.94 12.20
CA ILE A 41 -0.85 -3.42 11.25
C ILE A 41 0.50 -2.78 11.59
N GLU A 42 1.43 -3.59 12.06
CA GLU A 42 2.80 -3.17 12.28
C GLU A 42 3.56 -3.07 10.94
N LEU A 43 3.95 -1.85 10.56
CA LEU A 43 4.77 -1.60 9.38
C LEU A 43 6.25 -1.92 9.64
N ASN A 44 6.60 -3.20 9.55
CA ASN A 44 7.98 -3.68 9.54
C ASN A 44 8.45 -4.06 8.12
N SER A 45 9.75 -4.36 7.97
CA SER A 45 10.37 -4.68 6.68
C SER A 45 9.68 -5.82 5.92
N LYS A 46 9.11 -6.82 6.62
CA LYS A 46 8.38 -7.92 5.98
C LYS A 46 7.04 -7.47 5.41
N SER A 47 6.29 -6.69 6.19
CA SER A 47 5.01 -6.12 5.74
C SER A 47 5.21 -5.16 4.57
N ILE A 48 6.23 -4.30 4.62
CA ILE A 48 6.60 -3.38 3.55
C ILE A 48 6.98 -4.15 2.29
N HIS A 49 7.79 -5.20 2.40
CA HIS A 49 8.15 -6.02 1.25
C HIS A 49 6.91 -6.71 0.63
N SER A 50 6.00 -7.21 1.47
CA SER A 50 4.76 -7.83 1.01
C SER A 50 3.86 -6.83 0.28
N ILE A 51 3.68 -5.63 0.84
CA ILE A 51 2.91 -4.54 0.22
C ILE A 51 3.52 -4.16 -1.12
N LYS A 52 4.84 -3.99 -1.19
CA LYS A 52 5.54 -3.65 -2.43
C LYS A 52 5.34 -4.70 -3.53
N SER A 53 5.32 -5.99 -3.16
CA SER A 53 5.08 -7.09 -4.09
C SER A 53 3.68 -7.06 -4.73
N LEU A 54 2.71 -6.38 -4.09
CA LEU A 54 1.34 -6.25 -4.58
C LEU A 54 1.14 -5.06 -5.52
N ILE A 55 2.15 -4.19 -5.67
CA ILE A 55 2.07 -3.00 -6.52
C ILE A 55 1.99 -3.44 -7.99
N LYS A 56 0.97 -2.92 -8.68
CA LYS A 56 0.75 -3.16 -10.11
C LYS A 56 1.21 -1.97 -10.93
N ASN A 57 1.74 -2.24 -12.12
CA ASN A 57 1.95 -1.22 -13.14
C ASN A 57 0.69 -1.10 -13.99
N ILE A 58 0.24 0.14 -14.21
CA ILE A 58 -0.90 0.51 -15.05
C ILE A 58 -0.52 1.63 -16.02
#